data_AF-A0A7V3BR41-F1
#
_entry.id   AF-A0A7V3BR41-F1
#
_cell.length_a   1.000
_cell.length_b   1.000
_cell.length_c   1.000
_cell.angle_alpha   90.00
_cell.angle_beta   90.00
_cell.angle_gamma   90.00
#
_symmetry.space_group_name_H-M   'P 1'
#
loop_
_entity.id
_entity.type
_entity.pdbx_description
1 polymer ?
#
loop_
_entity_poly.entity_id
_entity_poly.type
_entity_poly.pdbx_seq_one_letter_code
_entity_poly.pdbx_strand_id
1 'polypeptide(L)'
;MLEHNLDEWRRFHDWIVLTKGKLDLIEEIISLGHKYSGLLSRYKVAKEAEQEPILQDLRTVLHMMQTLYQQSRDRRGFNLEWKPL
;
A
#
# COMPACT_ATOMS: atom_id res chain seq x y z
N MET A 1 -11.62 1.68 -5.57
CA MET A 1 -10.25 2.16 -5.91
C MET A 1 -9.31 1.97 -4.75
N LEU A 2 -9.63 2.51 -3.57
CA LEU A 2 -8.85 2.32 -2.35
C LEU A 2 -8.57 0.84 -2.00
N GLU A 3 -9.60 -0.02 -2.03
CA GLU A 3 -9.47 -1.46 -1.76
C GLU A 3 -8.61 -2.17 -2.81
N HIS A 4 -8.79 -1.84 -4.09
CA HIS A 4 -7.99 -2.37 -5.19
C HIS A 4 -6.49 -2.12 -4.96
N ASN A 5 -6.10 -0.91 -4.53
CA ASN A 5 -4.70 -0.60 -4.24
C ASN A 5 -4.14 -1.41 -3.05
N LEU A 6 -4.99 -1.77 -2.08
CA LEU A 6 -4.59 -2.63 -0.96
C LEU A 6 -4.43 -4.09 -1.41
N ASP A 7 -5.31 -4.58 -2.29
CA ASP A 7 -5.20 -5.93 -2.85
C ASP A 7 -3.97 -6.08 -3.74
N GLU A 8 -3.70 -5.09 -4.58
CA GLU A 8 -2.47 -4.99 -5.37
C GLU A 8 -1.23 -5.01 -4.45
N TRP A 9 -1.27 -4.26 -3.34
CA TRP A 9 -0.19 -4.30 -2.35
C TRP A 9 0.01 -5.67 -1.71
N ARG A 10 -1.07 -6.40 -1.41
CA ARG A 10 -0.99 -7.78 -0.90
C ARG A 10 -0.32 -8.70 -1.92
N ARG A 11 -0.67 -8.59 -3.21
CA ARG A 11 -0.01 -9.37 -4.27
C ARG A 11 1.49 -9.07 -4.33
N PHE A 12 1.89 -7.82 -4.14
CA PHE A 12 3.30 -7.44 -4.09
C PHE A 12 4.03 -8.04 -2.88
N HIS A 13 3.43 -7.98 -1.69
CA HIS A 13 3.94 -8.64 -0.50
C HIS A 13 4.19 -10.14 -0.75
N ASP A 14 3.18 -10.84 -1.26
CA ASP A 14 3.26 -12.29 -1.49
C ASP A 14 4.37 -12.62 -2.48
N TRP A 15 4.52 -11.81 -3.53
CA TRP A 15 5.62 -11.96 -4.48
C TRP A 15 7.00 -11.73 -3.85
N ILE A 16 7.17 -10.71 -3.00
CA ILE A 16 8.44 -10.47 -2.29
C ILE A 16 8.79 -11.64 -1.36
N VAL A 17 7.81 -12.17 -0.63
CA VAL A 17 8.00 -13.34 0.23
C VAL A 17 8.43 -14.56 -0.61
N LEU A 18 7.72 -14.85 -1.70
CA LEU A 18 8.02 -15.98 -2.60
C LEU A 18 9.38 -15.87 -3.28
N THR A 19 9.81 -14.65 -3.60
CA THR A 19 11.13 -14.41 -4.24
C THR A 19 12.29 -14.33 -3.25
N LYS A 20 12.03 -14.59 -1.96
CA LYS A 20 12.98 -14.50 -0.84
C LYS A 20 13.60 -13.10 -0.72
N GLY A 21 12.74 -12.08 -0.70
CA GLY A 21 13.13 -10.71 -0.39
C GLY A 21 13.83 -10.59 0.96
N LYS A 22 14.54 -9.47 1.16
CA LYS A 22 15.16 -9.15 2.46
C LYS A 22 14.08 -8.99 3.53
N LEU A 23 14.36 -9.45 4.74
CA LEU A 23 13.42 -9.37 5.87
C LEU A 23 12.96 -7.92 6.12
N ASP A 24 13.91 -6.98 6.15
CA ASP A 24 13.62 -5.54 6.35
C ASP A 24 12.61 -4.99 5.32
N LEU A 25 12.72 -5.42 4.05
CA LEU A 25 11.78 -5.03 2.99
C LEU A 25 10.39 -5.62 3.23
N ILE A 26 10.31 -6.88 3.67
CA ILE A 26 9.04 -7.54 4.00
C ILE A 26 8.36 -6.80 5.15
N GLU A 27 9.10 -6.46 6.20
CA GLU A 27 8.58 -5.70 7.35
C GLU A 27 8.07 -4.32 6.95
N GLU A 28 8.80 -3.62 6.07
CA GLU A 28 8.38 -2.31 5.58
C GLU A 28 7.10 -2.39 4.73
N ILE A 29 6.98 -3.40 3.88
CA ILE A 29 5.77 -3.67 3.09
C ILE A 29 4.57 -3.95 4.01
N ILE A 30 4.74 -4.79 5.03
CA ILE A 30 3.69 -5.11 6.01
C ILE A 30 3.28 -3.85 6.77
N SER A 31 4.24 -3.06 7.24
CA SER A 31 4.01 -1.82 8.00
C SER A 31 3.17 -0.82 7.20
N LEU A 32 3.52 -0.58 5.93
CA LEU A 32 2.75 0.31 5.05
C LEU A 32 1.35 -0.26 4.75
N GLY A 33 1.24 -1.56 4.53
CA GLY A 33 -0.05 -2.24 4.31
C GLY A 33 -1.00 -2.09 5.50
N HIS A 34 -0.49 -2.26 6.73
CA HIS A 34 -1.27 -2.05 7.95
C HIS A 34 -1.70 -0.60 8.13
N LYS A 35 -0.81 0.36 7.89
CA LYS A 35 -1.14 1.80 7.96
C LYS A 35 -2.27 2.15 6.99
N TYR A 36 -2.14 1.72 5.73
CA TYR A 36 -3.15 1.98 4.71
C TYR A 36 -4.49 1.30 5.03
N SER A 37 -4.47 0.03 5.44
CA SER A 37 -5.67 -0.72 5.84
C SER A 37 -6.39 -0.08 7.03
N GLY A 38 -5.65 0.39 8.03
CA GLY A 38 -6.19 1.09 9.19
C GLY A 38 -6.86 2.42 8.80
N LEU A 39 -6.21 3.21 7.95
CA LEU A 39 -6.77 4.46 7.43
C LEU A 39 -8.02 4.21 6.58
N LEU A 40 -8.01 3.19 5.72
CA LEU A 40 -9.15 2.81 4.89
C LEU A 40 -10.35 2.40 5.76
N SER A 41 -10.09 1.65 6.83
CA SER A 41 -11.14 1.24 7.77
C SER A 41 -11.75 2.46 8.48
N ARG A 42 -10.92 3.43 8.90
CA ARG A 42 -11.39 4.70 9.47
C ARG A 42 -12.18 5.53 8.47
N TYR A 43 -11.70 5.63 7.23
CA TYR A 43 -12.36 6.39 6.16
C TYR A 43 -13.79 5.88 5.90
N LYS A 44 -13.98 4.56 5.87
CA LYS A 44 -15.30 3.93 5.63
C LYS A 44 -16.37 4.25 6.68
N VAL A 45 -15.95 4.54 7.91
CA VAL A 45 -16.86 4.81 9.04
C VAL A 45 -16.86 6.27 9.48
N ALA A 46 -15.99 7.10 8.90
CA ALA A 46 -15.85 8.51 9.20
C ALA A 46 -17.03 9.31 8.65
N LYS A 47 -17.43 10.35 9.38
CA LYS A 47 -18.38 11.36 8.91
C LYS A 47 -17.73 12.23 7.83
N GLU A 48 -18.51 12.85 6.95
CA GLU A 48 -17.99 13.69 5.84
C GLU A 48 -16.91 14.69 6.27
N ALA A 49 -17.10 15.39 7.39
CA ALA A 49 -16.13 16.36 7.91
C ALA A 49 -14.76 15.75 8.30
N GLU A 50 -14.72 14.45 8.57
CA GLU A 50 -13.52 13.71 8.96
C GLU A 50 -12.92 12.90 7.79
N GLN A 51 -13.63 12.78 6.66
CA GLN A 51 -13.20 11.97 5.52
C GLN A 51 -12.03 12.61 4.77
N GLU A 52 -12.05 13.93 4.54
CA GLU A 52 -10.99 14.62 3.79
C GLU A 52 -9.59 14.48 4.42
N PRO A 53 -9.38 14.71 5.74
CA PRO A 53 -8.06 14.49 6.33
C PRO A 53 -7.62 13.02 6.26
N ILE A 54 -8.53 12.06 6.42
CA ILE A 54 -8.20 10.64 6.29
C ILE A 54 -7.85 10.29 4.83
N LEU A 55 -8.52 10.91 3.85
CA LEU A 55 -8.22 10.74 2.44
C LEU A 55 -6.82 11.28 2.09
N GLN A 56 -6.44 12.40 2.68
CA GLN A 56 -5.09 12.96 2.52
C GLN A 56 -4.01 12.04 3.13
N ASP A 57 -4.27 11.46 4.30
CA ASP A 57 -3.40 10.45 4.88
C ASP A 57 -3.31 9.20 3.99
N LEU A 58 -4.43 8.74 3.42
CA LEU A 58 -4.47 7.61 2.48
C LEU A 58 -3.63 7.89 1.22
N ARG A 59 -3.73 9.10 0.65
CA ARG A 59 -2.91 9.52 -0.50
C ARG A 59 -1.42 9.50 -0.15
N THR A 60 -1.07 9.99 1.05
CA THR A 60 0.32 10.02 1.52
C THR A 60 0.87 8.60 1.67
N VAL A 61 0.15 7.70 2.32
CA VAL A 61 0.59 6.31 2.48
C VAL A 61 0.64 5.59 1.14
N LEU A 62 -0.32 5.82 0.24
CA LEU A 62 -0.29 5.26 -1.12
C LEU A 62 0.98 5.70 -1.88
N HIS A 63 1.36 6.97 -1.76
CA HIS A 63 2.58 7.47 -2.38
C HIS A 63 3.85 6.80 -1.81
N MET A 64 3.89 6.57 -0.50
CA MET A 64 4.99 5.81 0.13
C MET A 64 5.06 4.37 -0.38
N MET A 65 3.91 3.69 -0.51
CA MET A 65 3.82 2.34 -1.07
C MET A 65 4.33 2.30 -2.51
N GLN A 66 3.91 3.26 -3.35
CA GLN A 66 4.39 3.37 -4.73
C GLN A 66 5.90 3.60 -4.81
N THR A 67 6.44 4.44 -3.92
CA THR A 67 7.88 4.72 -3.85
C THR A 67 8.68 3.48 -3.48
N LEU A 68 8.25 2.76 -2.43
CA LEU A 68 8.88 1.52 -2.00
C LEU A 68 8.83 0.46 -3.11
N TYR A 69 7.68 0.33 -3.79
CA TYR A 69 7.56 -0.56 -4.95
C TYR A 69 8.55 -0.20 -6.06
N GLN A 70 8.67 1.08 -6.43
CA GLN A 70 9.61 1.51 -7.47
C GLN A 70 11.06 1.17 -7.10
N GLN A 71 11.45 1.37 -5.85
CA GLN A 71 12.80 1.06 -5.35
C GLN A 71 13.11 -0.44 -5.29
N SER A 72 12.08 -1.27 -5.15
CA SER A 72 12.23 -2.73 -4.97
C SER A 72 11.98 -3.54 -6.25
N ARG A 73 11.38 -2.94 -7.28
CA ARG A 73 11.05 -3.60 -8.56
C ARG A 73 12.28 -3.98 -9.40
N ASP A 74 13.44 -3.39 -9.14
CA ASP A 74 14.64 -3.41 -9.99
C ASP A 74 15.27 -4.78 -10.30
N ARG A 75 14.69 -5.92 -9.87
CA ARG A 75 15.32 -7.23 -10.11
C ARG A 75 14.50 -8.31 -10.79
N ARG A 76 13.15 -8.32 -10.80
CA ARG A 76 12.39 -9.53 -11.21
C ARG A 76 10.98 -9.36 -11.81
N GLY A 77 10.58 -8.18 -12.30
CA GLY A 77 9.45 -8.05 -13.25
C GLY A 77 8.02 -8.20 -12.69
N PHE A 78 7.78 -7.92 -11.42
CA PHE A 78 6.41 -7.86 -10.87
C PHE A 78 5.73 -6.53 -11.19
N ASN A 79 4.57 -6.58 -11.84
CA ASN A 79 3.80 -5.39 -12.21
C ASN A 79 2.66 -5.14 -11.22
N LEU A 80 2.51 -3.88 -10.80
CA LEU A 80 1.41 -3.41 -9.98
C LEU A 80 0.47 -2.51 -10.79
N GLU A 81 -0.83 -2.78 -10.70
CA GLU A 81 -1.86 -2.01 -11.38
C GLU A 81 -2.52 -1.00 -10.44
N TRP A 82 -1.77 0.04 -10.10
CA TRP A 82 -2.27 1.12 -9.24
C TRP A 82 -3.45 1.85 -9.88
N LYS A 83 -4.50 2.12 -9.08
CA LYS A 83 -5.57 3.04 -9.44
C LYS A 83 -5.33 4.42 -8.85
N PRO A 84 -5.62 5.50 -9.60
CA PRO A 84 -5.58 6.85 -9.07
C PRO A 84 -6.57 7.00 -7.92
N LEU A 85 -6.22 7.86 -6.97
CA LEU A 85 -7.01 8.17 -5.78
C LEU A 85 -7.85 9.44 -5.97
#